data_AF-A0A3N5XGW0-F1
#
_entry.id   AF-A0A3N5XGW0-F1
#
_cell.length_a   1.000
_cell.length_b   1.000
_cell.length_c   1.000
_cell.angle_alpha   90.00
_cell.angle_beta   90.00
_cell.angle_gamma   90.00
#
_symmetry.space_group_name_H-M   'P 1'
#
loop_
_entity.id
_entity.type
_entity.pdbx_description
1 polymer ?
#
loop_
_entity_poly.entity_id
_entity_poly.type
_entity_poly.pdbx_seq_one_letter_code
_entity_poly.pdbx_strand_id
1 'polypeptide(L)' 'MKILLLDIETAPNTAYVWGLFKQNISISQIVDSSKMLCWAAKWLGEKEIMFSSIVKGKKGMLKTIHKLLD' A
#
# COMPACT_ATOMS: atom_id res chain seq x y z
N MET A 1 -20.88 7.66 -14.62
CA MET A 1 -20.06 7.41 -13.42
C MET A 1 -19.33 6.10 -13.62
N LYS A 2 -18.00 6.04 -13.46
CA LYS A 2 -17.23 4.79 -13.45
C LYS A 2 -16.89 4.48 -11.99
N ILE A 3 -16.95 3.21 -11.60
CA ILE A 3 -16.65 2.76 -10.24
C ILE A 3 -15.38 1.91 -10.29
N LEU A 4 -14.33 2.36 -9.61
CA LEU A 4 -13.09 1.60 -9.43
C LEU A 4 -13.18 0.80 -8.13
N LEU A 5 -13.02 -0.52 -8.22
CA LEU A 5 -12.81 -1.39 -7.07
C LEU A 5 -11.30 -1.48 -6.85
N LEU A 6 -10.83 -1.02 -5.68
CA LEU A 6 -9.42 -0.92 -5.35
C LEU A 6 -9.14 -1.59 -4.01
N ASP A 7 -8.16 -2.47 -4.00
CA ASP A 7 -7.61 -3.14 -2.83
C ASP A 7 -6.13 -2.77 -2.66
N ILE A 8 -5.72 -2.48 -1.44
CA ILE A 8 -4.39 -1.92 -1.11
C ILE A 8 -3.81 -2.68 0.08
N GLU A 9 -2.59 -3.18 -0.09
CA GLU A 9 -1.83 -3.80 0.97
C GLU A 9 -0.68 -2.90 1.43
N THR A 10 -0.50 -2.77 2.75
CA THR A 10 0.50 -1.87 3.35
C THR A 10 1.41 -2.62 4.31
N ALA A 11 2.67 -2.20 4.35
CA ALA A 11 3.62 -2.69 5.32
C ALA A 11 3.34 -2.10 6.71
N PRO A 12 3.55 -2.84 7.80
CA PRO A 12 3.55 -2.26 9.14
C PRO A 12 4.71 -1.27 9.32
N ASN A 13 4.62 -0.40 10.33
CA ASN A 13 5.78 0.34 10.80
C ASN A 13 6.80 -0.64 11.39
N THR A 14 8.08 -0.38 11.17
CA THR A 14 9.18 -1.12 11.80
C THR A 14 9.76 -0.28 12.93
N ALA A 15 9.87 -0.87 14.12
CA ALA A 15 10.52 -0.27 15.28
C ALA A 15 11.25 -1.37 16.07
N TYR A 16 12.37 -1.01 16.69
CA TYR A 16 13.10 -1.93 17.58
C TYR A 16 12.56 -1.76 19.01
N VAL A 17 11.94 -2.81 19.55
CA VAL A 17 11.26 -2.82 20.85
C VAL A 17 11.56 -4.11 21.60
N TRP A 18 11.54 -4.07 22.93
CA TRP A 18 11.74 -5.25 23.77
C TRP A 18 10.44 -6.00 24.07
N GLY A 19 9.35 -5.28 24.29
CA GLY A 19 8.05 -5.85 24.63
C GLY A 19 7.19 -6.12 23.41
N LEU A 20 6.35 -7.15 23.49
CA LEU A 20 5.44 -7.55 22.40
C LEU A 20 4.07 -6.85 22.45
N PHE A 21 3.63 -6.37 23.62
CA PHE A 21 2.28 -5.85 23.83
C PHE A 21 2.28 -4.49 24.53
N LYS A 22 1.34 -3.60 24.14
CA LYS A 22 1.14 -2.25 24.69
C LYS A 22 2.43 -1.42 24.84
N GLN A 23 3.24 -1.39 23.79
CA GLN A 23 4.41 -0.51 23.72
C GLN A 23 3.98 0.86 23.19
N ASN A 24 4.39 1.94 23.86
CA ASN A 24 4.19 3.31 23.36
C ASN A 24 5.39 3.69 22.49
N ILE A 25 5.18 3.83 21.18
CA ILE A 25 6.25 4.12 20.20
C ILE A 25 6.09 5.55 19.70
N SER A 26 7.08 6.41 19.98
CA SER A 26 7.13 7.75 19.43
C SER A 26 7.55 7.74 17.95
N ILE A 27 7.25 8.82 17.22
CA ILE A 27 7.63 8.96 15.79
C ILE A 27 9.15 8.82 15.61
N SER A 28 9.95 9.37 16.54
CA SER A 28 11.41 9.28 16.50
C SER A 28 11.96 7.87 16.70
N GLN A 29 11.15 6.91 17.16
CA GLN A 29 11.53 5.50 17.32
C GLN A 29 11.18 4.63 16.10
N ILE A 30 10.50 5.19 15.09
CA ILE A 30 10.18 4.47 13.85
C ILE A 30 11.44 4.38 12.97
N VAL A 31 11.80 3.16 12.60
CA VAL A 31 12.95 2.86 11.72
C VAL A 31 12.54 2.93 10.25
N ASP A 32 11.39 2.35 9.92
CA ASP A 32 10.78 2.44 8.59
C ASP A 32 9.27 2.63 8.74
N SER A 33 8.75 3.62 8.03
CA SER A 33 7.33 3.95 8.04
C SER A 33 6.55 3.01 7.13
N SER A 34 5.27 2.82 7.45
CA SER A 34 4.31 2.13 6.59
C SER A 34 4.36 2.66 5.15
N LYS A 35 4.27 1.74 4.21
CA LYS A 35 4.31 2.00 2.76
C LYS A 35 3.43 1.00 2.03
N MET A 36 2.86 1.42 0.91
CA MET A 36 2.12 0.52 0.03
C MET A 36 3.04 -0.57 -0.54
N LEU A 37 2.65 -1.82 -0.37
CA LEU A 37 3.37 -3.00 -0.87
C LEU A 37 2.87 -3.43 -2.24
N CYS A 38 1.55 -3.45 -2.42
CA CYS A 38 0.90 -3.75 -3.69
C CYS A 38 -0.54 -3.22 -3.70
N TRP A 39 -1.14 -3.29 -4.88
CA TRP A 39 -2.56 -3.00 -5.07
C TRP A 39 -3.13 -3.91 -6.16
N ALA A 40 -4.44 -4.16 -6.07
CA ALA A 40 -5.23 -4.79 -7.12
C ALA A 40 -6.44 -3.90 -7.43
N ALA A 41 -6.74 -3.71 -8.71
CA ALA A 41 -7.83 -2.83 -9.13
C ALA A 41 -8.62 -3.40 -10.31
N LYS A 42 -9.92 -3.11 -10.35
CA LYS A 42 -10.77 -3.39 -11.51
C LYS A 42 -11.89 -2.37 -11.63
N TRP A 43 -12.31 -2.07 -12.85
CA TRP A 43 -13.55 -1.31 -13.06
C TRP A 43 -14.76 -2.22 -12.84
N LEU A 44 -15.80 -1.68 -12.20
CA LEU A 44 -17.04 -2.42 -11.97
C LEU A 44 -17.66 -2.85 -13.30
N GLY A 45 -17.93 -4.15 -13.44
CA GLY A 45 -18.46 -4.76 -14.67
C GLY A 45 -17.40 -5.30 -15.63
N GLU A 46 -16.12 -4.96 -15.43
CA GLU A 46 -15.03 -5.52 -16.24
C GLU A 46 -14.47 -6.81 -15.63
N LYS A 47 -13.93 -7.68 -16.49
CA LYS A 47 -13.28 -8.94 -16.08
C LYS A 47 -11.80 -8.76 -15.75
N GLU A 48 -11.17 -7.77 -16.37
CA GLU A 48 -9.73 -7.53 -16.21
C GLU A 48 -9.41 -7.02 -14.80
N ILE A 49 -8.35 -7.57 -14.22
CA ILE A 49 -7.81 -7.15 -12.92
C ILE A 49 -6.40 -6.63 -13.18
N MET A 50 -6.19 -5.39 -12.80
CA MET A 50 -4.88 -4.73 -12.81
C MET A 50 -4.19 -4.99 -11.48
N PHE A 51 -2.89 -5.28 -11.51
CA PHE A 51 -2.09 -5.52 -10.31
C PHE A 51 -0.68 -4.95 -10.46
N SER A 52 -0.16 -4.36 -9.38
CA SER A 52 1.23 -3.94 -9.29
C SER A 52 1.76 -4.03 -7.86
N SER A 53 3.06 -4.26 -7.73
CA SER A 53 3.74 -4.43 -6.44
C SER A 53 5.08 -3.70 -6.40
N ILE A 54 5.56 -3.46 -5.18
CA ILE A 54 6.81 -2.75 -4.90
C ILE A 54 8.03 -3.45 -5.51
N VAL A 55 7.95 -4.77 -5.75
CA VAL A 55 9.01 -5.58 -6.38
C VAL A 55 9.36 -5.08 -7.78
N LYS A 56 8.37 -4.56 -8.54
CA LYS A 56 8.59 -3.97 -9.87
C LYS A 56 9.00 -2.49 -9.83
N GLY A 57 9.14 -1.92 -8.64
CA GLY A 57 9.54 -0.53 -8.40
C GLY A 57 8.40 0.35 -7.89
N LYS A 58 8.63 0.97 -6.74
CA LYS A 58 7.67 1.82 -6.02
C LYS A 58 7.07 2.95 -6.88
N LYS A 59 7.91 3.70 -7.59
CA LYS A 59 7.47 4.89 -8.35
C LYS A 59 6.57 4.52 -9.52
N GLY A 60 6.88 3.44 -10.24
CA GLY A 60 6.05 2.93 -11.33
C GLY A 60 4.69 2.47 -10.82
N MET A 61 4.71 1.62 -9.78
CA MET A 61 3.51 1.13 -9.11
C MET A 61 2.55 2.25 -8.69
N LEU A 62 3.07 3.30 -8.04
CA LEU A 62 2.27 4.42 -7.56
C LEU A 62 1.73 5.31 -8.69
N LYS A 63 2.51 5.53 -9.74
CA LYS A 63 2.06 6.30 -10.91
C LYS A 63 0.90 5.60 -11.63
N THR A 64 0.96 4.28 -11.77
CA THR A 64 -0.09 3.52 -12.46
C THR A 64 -1.41 3.61 -11.72
N ILE A 65 -1.43 3.45 -10.39
CA ILE A 65 -2.68 3.55 -9.62
C ILE A 65 -3.21 4.98 -9.56
N HIS A 66 -2.34 5.98 -9.42
CA HIS A 66 -2.76 7.39 -9.44
C HIS A 66 -3.51 7.74 -10.73
N LYS A 67 -3.02 7.25 -11.88
CA LYS A 67 -3.67 7.44 -13.18
C LYS A 67 -5.06 6.81 -13.26
N LEU A 68 -5.37 5.78 -12.47
CA LEU A 68 -6.70 5.17 -12.42
C LEU A 68 -7.68 5.98 -11.55
N LEU A 69 -7.16 6.87 -10.71
CA LEU A 69 -7.95 7.74 -9.82
C LEU A 69 -8.21 9.13 -10.41
N ASP A 70 -7.45 9.52 -11.44
CA ASP A 70 -7.66 10.74 -12.25
C ASP A 70 -8.90 10.62 -13.14
#